data_AF-A0AAE7EHC2-F1
#
_entry.id   AF-A0AAE7EHC2-F1
#
_cell.length_a   1.000
_cell.length_b   1.000
_cell.length_c   1.000
_cell.angle_alpha   90.00
_cell.angle_beta   90.00
_cell.angle_gamma   90.00
#
_symmetry.space_group_name_H-M   'P 1'
#
loop_
_entity.id
_entity.type
_entity.pdbx_description
1 polymer ?
#
loop_
_entity_poly.entity_id
_entity_poly.type
_entity_poly.pdbx_seq_one_letter_code
_entity_poly.pdbx_strand_id
1 'polypeptide(L)' 'MTTHDDFLQKQIAAQLREAKYEEAVAMSSAMAAVDHQRSNPRIKLPELLAWAKTHAKHSRRIKDKPDRPHVPGRRMGRR' A
#
# COMPACT_ATOMS: atom_id res chain seq x y z
N MET A 1 -12.13 2.62 16.90
CA MET A 1 -10.70 2.34 16.70
C MET A 1 -10.01 2.55 18.03
N THR A 2 -9.08 1.67 18.42
CA THR A 2 -8.36 1.85 19.68
C THR A 2 -7.37 3.01 19.54
N THR A 3 -7.08 3.73 20.62
CA THR A 3 -6.13 4.88 20.62
C THR A 3 -4.75 4.50 20.08
N HIS A 4 -4.39 3.21 20.18
CA HIS A 4 -3.14 2.65 19.68
C HIS A 4 -3.11 2.52 18.15
N ASP A 5 -4.21 2.05 17.54
CA ASP A 5 -4.33 1.92 16.09
C ASP A 5 -4.21 3.29 15.39
N ASP A 6 -4.86 4.30 15.95
CA ASP A 6 -4.82 5.67 15.47
C ASP A 6 -3.40 6.26 15.52
N PHE A 7 -2.68 5.98 16.62
CA PHE A 7 -1.30 6.39 16.77
C PHE A 7 -0.39 5.72 15.74
N LEU A 8 -0.50 4.40 15.59
CA LEU A 8 0.24 3.61 14.60
C LEU A 8 -0.04 4.10 13.17
N GLN A 9 -1.31 4.31 12.82
CA GLN A 9 -1.69 4.77 11.50
C GLN A 9 -1.07 6.14 11.18
N LYS A 10 -1.16 7.10 12.11
CA LYS A 10 -0.57 8.44 11.94
C LYS A 10 0.95 8.38 11.82
N GLN A 11 1.61 7.55 12.65
CA GLN A 11 3.06 7.37 12.61
C GLN A 11 3.53 6.75 11.28
N ILE A 12 2.86 5.70 10.81
CA ILE A 12 3.17 5.05 9.53
C ILE A 12 2.90 5.99 8.35
N ALA A 13 1.78 6.71 8.37
CA ALA A 13 1.46 7.69 7.32
C ALA A 13 2.51 8.80 7.24
N ALA A 14 2.96 9.36 8.37
CA ALA A 14 4.01 10.37 8.40
C ALA A 14 5.32 9.84 7.78
N GLN A 15 5.73 8.63 8.14
CA GLN A 15 6.92 7.97 7.59
C GLN A 15 6.82 7.73 6.07
N LEU A 16 5.63 7.42 5.56
CA LEU A 16 5.40 7.28 4.12
C LEU A 16 5.41 8.62 3.39
N ARG A 17 4.91 9.71 4.01
CA ARG A 17 5.02 11.07 3.45
C ARG A 17 6.48 11.53 3.37
N GLU A 18 7.29 11.28 4.40
CA GLU A 18 8.73 11.54 4.39
C GLU A 18 9.43 10.79 3.25
N ALA A 19 8.98 9.57 2.94
CA ALA A 19 9.45 8.78 1.81
C ALA A 19 8.89 9.22 0.44
N LYS A 20 8.23 10.39 0.37
CA LYS A 20 7.67 11.00 -0.86
C LYS A 20 6.58 10.16 -1.54
N TYR A 21 5.82 9.38 -0.76
CA TYR A 21 4.59 8.78 -1.27
C TYR A 21 3.46 9.81 -1.26
N GLU A 22 2.54 9.68 -2.22
CA GLU A 22 1.33 10.50 -2.29
C GLU A 22 0.44 10.29 -1.06
N GLU A 23 -0.22 11.34 -0.58
CA GLU A 23 -1.09 11.32 0.59
C GLU A 23 -2.10 10.15 0.58
N ALA A 24 -2.77 9.95 -0.56
CA ALA A 24 -3.73 8.86 -0.72
C ALA A 24 -3.09 7.47 -0.56
N VAL A 25 -1.89 7.28 -1.09
CA VAL A 25 -1.13 6.02 -1.00
C VAL A 25 -0.60 5.81 0.42
N ALA A 26 -0.13 6.88 1.07
CA ALA A 26 0.35 6.86 2.44
C ALA A 26 -0.77 6.46 3.41
N MET A 27 -1.94 7.10 3.31
CA MET A 27 -3.11 6.80 4.15
C MET A 27 -3.64 5.38 3.93
N SER A 28 -3.81 4.98 2.66
CA SER A 28 -4.27 3.61 2.33
C SER A 28 -3.31 2.53 2.86
N SER A 29 -2.00 2.74 2.69
CA SER A 29 -0.99 1.78 3.15
C SER A 29 -0.84 1.76 4.66
N ALA A 30 -1.04 2.90 5.34
CA ALA A 30 -1.06 2.96 6.80
C ALA A 30 -2.26 2.20 7.39
N MET A 31 -3.45 2.33 6.80
CA MET A 31 -4.63 1.55 7.21
C MET A 31 -4.39 0.05 7.02
N ALA A 32 -3.85 -0.34 5.85
CA ALA A 32 -3.53 -1.75 5.58
C ALA A 32 -2.47 -2.29 6.54
N ALA A 33 -1.51 -1.47 6.97
CA ALA A 33 -0.49 -1.87 7.94
C ALA A 33 -1.09 -2.11 9.33
N VAL A 34 -1.99 -1.24 9.79
CA VAL A 34 -2.71 -1.48 11.06
C VAL A 34 -3.50 -2.78 11.01
N ASP A 35 -4.18 -3.07 9.92
CA ASP A 35 -4.91 -4.34 9.75
C ASP A 35 -3.96 -5.55 9.73
N HIS A 36 -2.79 -5.41 9.10
CA HIS A 36 -1.75 -6.43 9.11
C HIS A 36 -1.18 -6.68 10.51
N GLN A 37 -1.03 -5.63 11.34
CA GLN A 37 -0.59 -5.73 12.73
C GLN A 37 -1.64 -6.39 13.62
N ARG A 38 -2.94 -6.19 13.36
CA ARG A 38 -4.02 -6.94 14.04
C ARG A 38 -3.97 -8.44 13.74
N SER A 39 -3.67 -8.79 12.49
CA SER A 39 -3.47 -10.19 12.09
C SER A 39 -2.16 -10.79 12.61
N ASN A 40 -1.15 -9.94 12.87
CA ASN A 40 0.18 -10.33 13.32
C ASN A 40 0.62 -9.51 14.54
N PRO A 41 0.06 -9.75 15.74
CA PRO A 41 0.30 -8.92 16.92
C PRO A 41 1.76 -8.92 17.41
N ARG A 42 2.58 -9.87 16.95
CA ARG A 42 4.02 -9.97 17.28
C ARG A 42 4.93 -9.18 16.33
N ILE A 43 4.38 -8.63 15.24
CA ILE A 43 5.18 -7.87 14.28
C ILE A 43 5.76 -6.64 14.95
N LYS A 44 7.06 -6.41 14.74
CA LYS A 44 7.72 -5.23 15.32
C LYS A 44 7.48 -4.00 14.44
N LEU A 45 7.50 -2.81 15.04
CA LEU A 45 7.29 -1.55 14.32
C LEU A 45 8.20 -1.38 13.08
N PRO A 46 9.51 -1.71 13.10
CA PRO A 46 10.36 -1.60 11.91
C PRO A 46 9.94 -2.54 10.77
N GLU A 47 9.54 -3.77 11.09
CA GLU A 47 9.06 -4.76 10.12
C GLU A 47 7.71 -4.30 9.53
N LEU A 48 6.84 -3.76 10.37
CA LEU A 48 5.56 -3.21 9.95
C LEU A 48 5.74 -2.01 9.01
N LEU A 49 6.71 -1.14 9.27
CA LEU A 49 7.06 -0.03 8.38
C LEU A 49 7.64 -0.52 7.04
N ALA A 50 8.48 -1.56 7.06
CA ALA A 50 9.00 -2.17 5.83
C ALA A 50 7.87 -2.79 4.99
N TRP A 51 6.91 -3.44 5.65
CA TRP A 51 5.70 -3.96 5.01
C TRP A 51 4.87 -2.83 4.40
N ALA A 52 4.62 -1.75 5.16
CA ALA A 52 3.85 -0.59 4.70
C ALA A 52 4.49 0.09 3.49
N LYS A 53 5.82 0.25 3.46
CA LYS A 53 6.56 0.78 2.30
C LYS A 53 6.43 -0.12 1.06
N THR A 54 6.48 -1.42 1.26
CA THR A 54 6.31 -2.41 0.18
C THR A 54 4.89 -2.33 -0.39
N HIS A 55 3.89 -2.24 0.48
CA HIS A 55 2.49 -2.06 0.10
C HIS A 55 2.29 -0.74 -0.65
N ALA A 56 2.82 0.38 -0.15
CA ALA A 56 2.75 1.69 -0.80
C ALA A 56 3.35 1.69 -2.21
N LYS A 57 4.49 1.00 -2.39
CA LYS A 57 5.11 0.82 -3.72
C LYS A 57 4.19 0.03 -4.66
N HIS A 58 3.52 -1.00 -4.15
CA HIS A 58 2.57 -1.79 -4.93
C HIS A 58 1.32 -0.98 -5.29
N SER A 59 0.70 -0.29 -4.32
CA SER A 59 -0.48 0.56 -4.53
C SER A 59 -0.21 1.67 -5.54
N ARG A 60 0.96 2.33 -5.47
CA ARG A 60 1.38 3.32 -6.47
C ARG A 60 1.45 2.70 -7.87
N ARG A 61 2.08 1.53 -8.01
CA ARG A 61 2.17 0.81 -9.29
C ARG A 61 0.81 0.45 -9.88
N ILE A 62 -0.17 0.09 -9.05
CA ILE A 62 -1.53 -0.21 -9.53
C ILE A 62 -2.23 1.07 -9.98
N LYS A 63 -2.10 2.17 -9.22
CA LYS A 63 -2.70 3.47 -9.57
C LYS A 63 -2.11 4.06 -10.86
N ASP A 64 -0.80 3.90 -11.09
CA ASP A 64 -0.11 4.29 -12.33
C ASP A 64 -0.40 3.34 -13.52
N LYS A 65 -1.09 2.23 -13.23
CA LYS A 65 -1.85 1.40 -14.17
C LYS A 65 -2.80 2.23 -15.06
N PRO A 66 -2.56 2.58 -16.35
CA PRO A 66 -3.71 2.83 -17.20
C PRO A 66 -4.57 1.58 -17.13
N ASP A 67 -5.86 1.78 -16.87
CA ASP A 67 -6.90 0.76 -16.86
C ASP A 67 -7.06 0.23 -18.30
N ARG A 68 -6.02 -0.43 -18.78
CA ARG A 68 -6.03 -1.17 -20.03
C ARG A 68 -6.64 -2.49 -19.64
N PRO A 69 -7.90 -2.78 -20.04
CA PRO A 69 -8.33 -4.17 -20.07
C PRO A 69 -7.22 -4.92 -20.82
N HIS A 70 -6.67 -5.94 -20.17
CA HIS A 70 -5.81 -6.89 -20.86
C HIS A 70 -6.73 -7.60 -21.86
N VAL A 71 -6.94 -6.99 -23.02
CA VAL A 71 -7.56 -7.64 -24.16
C VAL A 71 -6.47 -8.56 -24.68
N PRO A 72 -6.54 -9.90 -24.46
CA PRO A 72 -5.61 -10.80 -25.08
C PRO A 72 -5.76 -10.57 -26.58
N GLY A 73 -4.65 -10.23 -27.23
CA GLY A 73 -4.65 -9.82 -28.62
C GLY A 73 -5.49 -10.78 -29.45
N ARG A 74 -6.54 -10.21 -30.07
CA ARG A 74 -7.07 -10.67 -31.35
C ARG A 74 -5.87 -11.09 -32.20
N ARG A 75 -5.65 -12.40 -32.36
CA ARG A 75 -4.84 -12.91 -33.46
C ARG A 75 -5.61 -12.54 -34.72
N MET A 76 -5.36 -11.35 -35.25
CA MET A 76 -5.61 -11.04 -36.66
C MET A 76 -4.62 -11.91 -37.43
N GLY A 77 -5.04 -13.14 -37.71
CA GLY A 77 -4.42 -13.99 -38.72
C GLY A 77 -4.49 -13.24 -40.04
N ARG A 78 -3.36 -12.66 -40.41
CA ARG A 78 -3.18 -11.96 -41.67
C ARG A 78 -2.61 -13.00 -42.65
N ARG A 79 -3.38 -13.21 -43.72
CA ARG A 79 -3.11 -13.99 -44.95
C ARG A 79 -3.29 -15.50 -44.85
#